data_AF-A0AA44Y480-F1
#
_entry.id   AF-A0AA44Y480-F1
#
_cell.length_a   1.000
_cell.length_b   1.000
_cell.length_c   1.000
_cell.angle_alpha   90.00
_cell.angle_beta   90.00
_cell.angle_gamma   90.00
#
_symmetry.space_group_name_H-M   'P 1'
#
loop_
_entity.id
_entity.type
_entity.pdbx_description
1 polymer ?
#
loop_
_entity_poly.entity_id
_entity_poly.type
_entity_poly.pdbx_seq_one_letter_code
_entity_poly.pdbx_strand_id
1 'polypeptide(L)'
;MFFDPELPDSSIAAGAAPAWQPPRAAVARRRPAADFLTLPAVSGDVPSQVRIRWREDVQLSDLVLKHFQFGPLRAGDVHDPADAGDAFQQAFHAWLRRQYGPFARLRLTPRLFDAHAVRDVLDTVCNGNNDGDPAPLFFGFALEEEWVYTLEQAVPKLRSVHPLFFRTVMAVLYRASVRTMFIRLPDWFMYEFACWYWEGDPDISDAKADEMLKERFGEDDETRSEYLPSVVRPQLCPDDADPSVYLGGKWRERRVLTAPELLRLRSRSKGVARRVCTEVLKLRALMRRSRSRNLLHVSYDTNPVYAACSVIVEDSQFVGDLLDCHFDGASQSGDVTTYSGFSRLASTPKGIRRQYADLALAFRILTHLDRLLSLVTQPI
;
A
#
# COMPACT_ATOMS: atom_id res chain seq x y z
N MET A 1 -6.02 17.10 -16.14
CA MET A 1 -6.55 17.35 -14.80
C MET A 1 -7.94 16.75 -14.69
N PHE A 2 -8.03 15.55 -14.11
CA PHE A 2 -9.25 15.05 -13.52
C PHE A 2 -8.89 14.38 -12.18
N PHE A 3 -9.56 14.89 -11.13
CA PHE A 3 -9.72 14.40 -9.76
C PHE A 3 -8.49 14.35 -8.84
N ASP A 4 -8.33 15.43 -8.08
CA ASP A 4 -7.91 15.39 -6.68
C ASP A 4 -9.12 14.98 -5.82
N PRO A 5 -9.05 13.89 -5.03
CA PRO A 5 -10.15 13.43 -4.18
C PRO A 5 -10.31 14.22 -2.86
N GLU A 6 -9.49 15.24 -2.57
CA GLU A 6 -9.59 16.03 -1.33
C GLU A 6 -10.52 17.27 -1.41
N LEU A 7 -11.21 17.48 -2.53
CA LEU A 7 -12.19 18.56 -2.66
C LEU A 7 -13.61 18.01 -2.90
N PRO A 8 -14.45 17.91 -1.86
CA PRO A 8 -15.88 17.75 -2.08
C PRO A 8 -16.40 19.06 -2.66
N ASP A 9 -17.06 18.98 -3.82
CA ASP A 9 -17.86 20.06 -4.39
C ASP A 9 -17.16 21.41 -4.57
N SER A 10 -16.39 21.58 -5.65
CA SER A 10 -16.36 22.89 -6.31
C SER A 10 -17.67 23.10 -7.08
N SER A 11 -18.77 23.16 -6.33
CA SER A 11 -19.89 23.96 -6.78
C SER A 11 -19.31 25.37 -7.02
N ILE A 12 -19.43 25.90 -8.23
CA ILE A 12 -19.51 27.35 -8.38
C ILE A 12 -20.88 27.73 -7.80
N ALA A 13 -20.99 27.63 -6.48
CA ALA A 13 -22.00 28.33 -5.74
C ALA A 13 -21.67 29.81 -5.94
N ALA A 14 -22.57 30.50 -6.63
CA ALA A 14 -22.75 31.93 -6.42
C ALA A 14 -23.07 32.12 -4.93
N GLY A 15 -22.02 32.25 -4.12
CA GLY A 15 -22.12 32.41 -2.68
C GLY A 15 -22.78 33.73 -2.35
N ALA A 16 -23.90 33.65 -1.63
CA ALA A 16 -24.34 34.73 -0.76
C ALA A 16 -23.19 35.07 0.21
N ALA A 17 -22.92 36.37 0.35
CA ALA A 17 -21.80 36.94 1.10
C ALA A 17 -21.77 36.56 2.59
N PRO A 18 -20.57 36.64 3.22
CA PRO A 18 -20.50 37.46 4.44
C PRO A 18 -19.31 38.43 4.49
N ALA A 19 -19.67 39.70 4.69
CA ALA A 19 -19.07 40.72 5.53
C ALA A 19 -17.53 40.82 5.65
N TRP A 20 -16.96 41.73 4.86
CA TRP A 20 -15.70 42.40 5.20
C TRP A 20 -16.03 43.62 6.10
N GLN A 21 -15.60 43.62 7.36
CA GLN A 21 -15.59 44.85 8.18
C GLN A 21 -14.21 45.55 8.10
N PRO A 22 -14.15 46.90 8.09
CA PRO A 22 -12.98 47.64 7.66
C PRO A 22 -12.09 48.11 8.84
N PRO A 23 -10.79 48.38 8.62
CA PRO A 23 -10.02 49.20 9.55
C PRO A 23 -10.13 50.69 9.15
N ARG A 24 -11.05 51.40 9.81
CA ARG A 24 -11.08 52.86 10.03
C ARG A 24 -11.12 53.82 8.83
N ALA A 25 -11.64 55.01 9.15
CA ALA A 25 -12.37 55.90 8.26
C ALA A 25 -11.49 56.83 7.42
N ALA A 26 -11.83 56.95 6.13
CA ALA A 26 -11.45 58.09 5.30
C ALA A 26 -12.72 58.90 4.96
N VAL A 27 -12.73 60.15 5.42
CA VAL A 27 -13.80 61.12 5.23
C VAL A 27 -13.65 61.73 3.84
N ALA A 28 -14.58 61.45 2.91
CA ALA A 28 -14.79 62.28 1.73
C ALA A 28 -16.22 62.14 1.17
N ARG A 29 -17.04 63.12 1.57
CA ARG A 29 -18.21 63.76 0.91
C ARG A 29 -19.08 62.91 -0.05
N ARG A 30 -20.35 62.77 0.37
CA ARG A 30 -21.50 62.22 -0.35
C ARG A 30 -21.72 62.82 -1.75
N ARG A 31 -21.76 61.96 -2.77
CA ARG A 31 -22.73 62.00 -3.89
C ARG A 31 -23.16 60.56 -4.20
N PRO A 32 -24.44 60.27 -4.51
CA PRO A 32 -24.84 58.95 -4.96
C PRO A 32 -24.27 58.71 -6.37
N ALA A 33 -23.45 57.68 -6.53
CA ALA A 33 -23.14 57.14 -7.85
C ALA A 33 -24.36 56.35 -8.32
N ALA A 34 -25.01 56.80 -9.40
CA ALA A 34 -26.17 56.15 -10.00
C ALA A 34 -25.78 55.05 -11.01
N ASP A 35 -24.50 54.73 -11.13
CA ASP A 35 -23.99 53.80 -12.12
C ASP A 35 -23.72 52.45 -11.48
N PHE A 36 -24.77 51.64 -11.38
CA PHE A 36 -24.61 50.20 -11.15
C PHE A 36 -23.99 49.57 -12.40
N LEU A 37 -22.84 48.91 -12.25
CA LEU A 37 -22.29 48.01 -13.25
C LEU A 37 -23.23 46.79 -13.36
N THR A 38 -24.26 46.88 -14.18
CA THR A 38 -25.06 45.73 -14.57
C THR A 38 -24.22 44.86 -15.49
N LEU A 39 -23.87 43.66 -15.05
CA LEU A 39 -23.32 42.62 -15.92
C LEU A 39 -24.23 42.45 -17.14
N PRO A 40 -23.70 42.29 -18.37
CA PRO A 40 -24.53 42.09 -19.55
C PRO A 40 -25.40 40.85 -19.35
N ALA A 41 -26.70 41.00 -19.62
CA ALA A 41 -27.65 39.89 -19.54
C ALA A 41 -27.23 38.80 -20.54
N VAL A 42 -26.87 37.64 -20.02
CA VAL A 42 -26.59 36.45 -20.83
C VAL A 42 -27.93 35.94 -21.34
N SER A 43 -28.08 35.75 -22.66
CA SER A 43 -29.30 35.21 -23.26
C SER A 43 -29.68 33.87 -22.62
N GLY A 44 -30.97 33.60 -22.43
CA GLY A 44 -31.48 32.30 -21.99
C GLY A 44 -31.17 31.15 -22.96
N ASP A 45 -30.71 31.48 -24.18
CA ASP A 45 -30.24 30.51 -25.18
C ASP A 45 -28.77 30.09 -24.97
N VAL A 46 -28.04 30.74 -24.05
CA VAL A 46 -26.69 30.31 -23.68
C VAL A 46 -26.81 29.19 -22.66
N PRO A 47 -26.31 27.97 -22.97
CA PRO A 47 -26.37 26.86 -22.03
C PRO A 47 -25.72 27.25 -20.71
N SER A 48 -26.47 27.18 -19.61
CA SER A 48 -25.95 27.46 -18.26
C SER A 48 -24.89 26.45 -17.81
N GLN A 49 -24.80 25.32 -18.53
CA GLN A 49 -23.79 24.29 -18.37
C GLN A 49 -23.25 23.90 -19.74
N VAL A 50 -21.97 24.18 -19.98
CA VAL A 50 -21.24 23.69 -21.15
C VAL A 50 -20.29 22.59 -20.65
N ARG A 51 -20.52 21.35 -21.10
CA ARG A 51 -19.52 20.27 -20.96
C ARG A 51 -18.53 20.40 -22.10
N ILE A 52 -17.38 21.01 -21.83
CA ILE A 52 -16.27 21.08 -22.80
C ILE A 52 -15.66 19.68 -22.90
N ARG A 53 -15.87 19.01 -24.04
CA ARG A 53 -15.21 17.75 -24.37
C ARG A 53 -13.88 18.06 -25.05
N TRP A 54 -12.79 17.93 -24.31
CA TRP A 54 -11.46 17.78 -24.95
C TRP A 54 -11.46 16.45 -25.70
N ARG A 55 -10.85 16.41 -26.89
CA ARG A 55 -10.91 15.27 -27.85
C ARG A 55 -11.01 13.92 -27.13
N GLU A 56 -12.06 13.15 -27.40
CA GLU A 56 -12.15 11.76 -26.95
C GLU A 56 -10.85 11.05 -27.36
N ASP A 57 -10.09 10.60 -26.37
CA ASP A 57 -8.90 9.81 -26.65
C ASP A 57 -9.36 8.47 -27.21
N VAL A 58 -9.22 8.32 -28.53
CA VAL A 58 -9.63 7.12 -29.27
C VAL A 58 -8.95 5.88 -28.70
N GLN A 59 -7.74 6.02 -28.14
CA GLN A 59 -7.01 4.92 -27.52
C GLN A 59 -7.65 4.50 -26.19
N LEU A 60 -8.10 5.45 -25.37
CA LEU A 60 -8.82 5.17 -24.13
C LEU A 60 -10.13 4.46 -24.40
N SER A 61 -10.92 4.95 -25.36
CA SER A 61 -12.24 4.37 -25.67
C SER A 61 -12.14 2.93 -26.17
N ASP A 62 -11.16 2.62 -27.04
CA ASP A 62 -10.89 1.25 -27.51
C ASP A 62 -10.44 0.34 -26.36
N LEU A 63 -9.57 0.84 -25.46
CA LEU A 63 -9.15 0.09 -24.28
C LEU A 63 -10.34 -0.25 -23.38
N VAL A 64 -11.17 0.74 -23.03
CA VAL A 64 -12.34 0.56 -22.17
C VAL A 64 -13.29 -0.47 -22.77
N LEU A 65 -13.59 -0.36 -24.07
CA LEU A 65 -14.47 -1.29 -24.78
C LEU A 65 -13.93 -2.73 -24.73
N LYS A 66 -12.61 -2.93 -24.89
CA LYS A 66 -11.98 -4.25 -24.72
C LYS A 66 -12.12 -4.79 -23.30
N HIS A 67 -12.03 -3.94 -22.28
CA HIS A 67 -12.21 -4.38 -20.89
C HIS A 67 -13.66 -4.79 -20.58
N PHE A 68 -14.66 -4.15 -21.20
CA PHE A 68 -16.05 -4.62 -21.13
C PHE A 68 -16.29 -5.93 -21.92
N GLN A 69 -15.66 -6.07 -23.09
CA GLN A 69 -15.85 -7.25 -23.94
C GLN A 69 -15.14 -8.51 -23.43
N PHE A 70 -13.90 -8.35 -22.96
CA PHE A 70 -13.03 -9.48 -22.59
C PHE A 70 -12.79 -9.59 -21.09
N GLY A 71 -13.13 -8.56 -20.32
CA GLY A 71 -13.02 -8.54 -18.86
C GLY A 71 -14.33 -8.89 -18.15
N PRO A 72 -14.32 -8.85 -16.81
CA PRO A 72 -15.47 -9.15 -15.96
C PRO A 72 -16.35 -7.92 -15.67
N LEU A 73 -16.12 -6.80 -16.37
CA LEU A 73 -16.88 -5.57 -16.19
C LEU A 73 -18.29 -5.73 -16.74
N ARG A 74 -19.28 -5.12 -16.08
CA ARG A 74 -20.68 -5.23 -16.46
C ARG A 74 -21.22 -3.86 -16.83
N ALA A 75 -21.93 -3.77 -17.96
CA ALA A 75 -22.61 -2.54 -18.35
C ALA A 75 -23.64 -2.09 -17.30
N GLY A 76 -24.26 -3.04 -16.58
CA GLY A 76 -25.20 -2.73 -15.50
C GLY A 76 -24.58 -2.08 -14.25
N ASP A 77 -23.25 -2.01 -14.15
CA ASP A 77 -22.56 -1.28 -13.08
C ASP A 77 -22.31 0.21 -13.43
N VAL A 78 -22.72 0.65 -14.64
CA VAL A 78 -22.47 2.00 -15.16
C VAL A 78 -23.78 2.78 -15.19
N HIS A 79 -23.77 4.00 -14.65
CA HIS A 79 -24.94 4.86 -14.54
C HIS A 79 -24.61 6.28 -15.03
N ASP A 80 -25.24 6.70 -16.12
CA ASP A 80 -25.09 8.03 -16.75
C ASP A 80 -23.63 8.53 -16.84
N PRO A 81 -22.72 7.77 -17.51
CA PRO A 81 -21.31 8.12 -17.50
C PRO A 81 -21.04 9.39 -18.32
N ALA A 82 -20.17 10.25 -17.80
CA ALA A 82 -19.76 11.47 -18.50
C ALA A 82 -18.94 11.17 -19.77
N ASP A 83 -18.09 10.15 -19.72
CA ASP A 83 -17.25 9.65 -20.82
C ASP A 83 -16.86 8.16 -20.64
N ALA A 84 -16.00 7.64 -21.52
CA ALA A 84 -15.52 6.27 -21.45
C ALA A 84 -14.66 5.97 -20.21
N GLY A 85 -13.88 6.95 -19.74
CA GLY A 85 -13.05 6.83 -18.54
C GLY A 85 -13.90 6.70 -17.28
N ASP A 86 -14.92 7.54 -17.15
CA ASP A 86 -15.91 7.47 -16.06
C ASP A 86 -16.68 6.14 -16.09
N ALA A 87 -17.17 5.72 -17.27
CA ALA A 87 -17.82 4.41 -17.43
C ALA A 87 -16.92 3.24 -16.97
N PHE A 88 -15.64 3.31 -17.31
CA PHE A 88 -14.66 2.32 -16.88
C PHE A 88 -14.44 2.36 -15.36
N GLN A 89 -14.23 3.55 -14.79
CA GLN A 89 -14.02 3.74 -13.36
C GLN A 89 -15.18 3.16 -12.54
N GLN A 90 -16.42 3.51 -12.90
CA GLN A 90 -17.63 3.00 -12.23
C GLN A 90 -17.68 1.47 -12.26
N ALA A 91 -17.58 0.87 -13.44
CA ALA A 91 -17.63 -0.59 -13.59
C ALA A 91 -16.45 -1.31 -12.92
N PHE A 92 -15.26 -0.73 -12.98
CA PHE A 92 -14.05 -1.28 -12.38
C PHE A 92 -14.13 -1.27 -10.86
N HIS A 93 -14.53 -0.16 -10.24
CA HIS A 93 -14.73 -0.09 -8.79
C HIS A 93 -15.89 -0.97 -8.32
N ALA A 94 -16.97 -1.08 -9.10
CA ALA A 94 -18.03 -2.05 -8.81
C ALA A 94 -17.50 -3.50 -8.84
N TRP A 95 -16.64 -3.83 -9.81
CA TRP A 95 -15.99 -5.14 -9.87
C TRP A 95 -15.03 -5.38 -8.70
N LEU A 96 -14.21 -4.38 -8.33
CA LEU A 96 -13.29 -4.44 -7.19
C LEU A 96 -14.03 -4.69 -5.88
N ARG A 97 -15.12 -3.96 -5.61
CA ARG A 97 -15.97 -4.16 -4.42
C ARG A 97 -16.57 -5.55 -4.33
N ARG A 98 -16.71 -6.27 -5.45
CA ARG A 98 -17.12 -7.69 -5.45
C ARG A 98 -15.96 -8.65 -5.15
N GLN A 99 -14.71 -8.23 -5.33
CA GLN A 99 -13.53 -9.09 -5.10
C GLN A 99 -13.10 -9.14 -3.64
N TYR A 100 -13.22 -8.03 -2.91
CA TYR A 100 -12.81 -7.95 -1.51
C TYR A 100 -13.77 -7.09 -0.69
N GLY A 101 -13.87 -7.40 0.60
CA GLY A 101 -14.61 -6.61 1.58
C GLY A 101 -13.69 -5.73 2.41
N PRO A 102 -14.20 -5.05 3.44
CA PRO A 102 -13.36 -4.27 4.34
C PRO A 102 -12.29 -5.15 4.99
N PHE A 103 -11.06 -4.64 5.04
CA PHE A 103 -9.95 -5.26 5.74
C PHE A 103 -9.91 -4.74 7.18
N ALA A 104 -9.57 -5.62 8.12
CA ALA A 104 -9.47 -5.28 9.54
C ALA A 104 -8.06 -4.79 9.93
N ARG A 105 -7.03 -5.27 9.24
CA ARG A 105 -5.61 -5.00 9.51
C ARG A 105 -4.92 -4.28 8.38
N LEU A 106 -5.25 -4.63 7.13
CA LEU A 106 -4.61 -4.05 5.95
C LEU A 106 -5.23 -2.69 5.58
N ARG A 107 -4.39 -1.68 5.35
CA ARG A 107 -4.73 -0.34 4.87
C ARG A 107 -4.27 -0.19 3.43
N LEU A 108 -5.20 -0.25 2.49
CA LEU A 108 -4.92 -0.02 1.07
C LEU A 108 -6.20 0.37 0.33
N THR A 109 -6.06 1.33 -0.58
CA THR A 109 -7.17 1.83 -1.39
C THR A 109 -6.82 1.71 -2.87
N PRO A 110 -7.48 0.83 -3.65
CA PRO A 110 -7.24 0.75 -5.08
C PRO A 110 -7.64 2.05 -5.78
N ARG A 111 -6.78 2.52 -6.68
CA ARG A 111 -6.95 3.75 -7.45
C ARG A 111 -6.65 3.51 -8.93
N LEU A 112 -7.33 4.25 -9.79
CA LEU A 112 -7.04 4.33 -11.22
C LEU A 112 -6.33 5.65 -11.50
N PHE A 113 -5.38 5.61 -12.43
CA PHE A 113 -4.57 6.76 -12.80
C PHE A 113 -4.49 6.87 -14.32
N ASP A 114 -4.48 8.10 -14.83
CA ASP A 114 -4.08 8.36 -16.21
C ASP A 114 -2.56 8.42 -16.33
N ALA A 115 -2.05 8.45 -17.57
CA ALA A 115 -0.62 8.50 -17.82
C ALA A 115 0.08 9.76 -17.27
N HIS A 116 -0.64 10.89 -17.15
CA HIS A 116 -0.06 12.12 -16.62
C HIS A 116 0.11 12.03 -15.10
N ALA A 117 -0.92 11.58 -14.38
CA ALA A 117 -0.85 11.39 -12.94
C ALA A 117 0.25 10.40 -12.52
N VAL A 118 0.45 9.33 -13.29
CA VAL A 118 1.58 8.41 -13.04
C VAL A 118 2.92 9.12 -13.24
N ARG A 119 3.06 9.92 -14.30
CA ARG A 119 4.29 10.66 -14.58
C ARG A 119 4.65 11.61 -13.45
N ASP A 120 3.68 12.39 -12.98
CA ASP A 120 3.87 13.37 -11.91
C ASP A 120 4.41 12.68 -10.63
N VAL A 121 3.92 11.47 -10.33
CA VAL A 121 4.42 10.67 -9.21
C VAL A 121 5.82 10.12 -9.50
N LEU A 122 6.08 9.60 -10.70
CA LEU A 122 7.38 9.01 -11.05
C LEU A 122 8.51 10.04 -11.09
N ASP A 123 8.20 11.26 -11.54
CA ASP A 123 9.12 12.40 -11.52
C ASP A 123 9.49 12.78 -10.08
N THR A 124 8.59 12.57 -9.11
CA THR A 124 8.85 12.82 -7.67
C THR A 124 9.78 11.77 -7.07
N VAL A 125 9.57 10.48 -7.35
CA VAL A 125 10.34 9.39 -6.70
C VAL A 125 11.66 9.05 -7.41
N CYS A 126 12.04 9.82 -8.44
CA CYS A 126 13.24 9.58 -9.27
C CYS A 126 13.39 8.14 -9.81
N ASN A 127 12.31 7.36 -9.86
CA ASN A 127 12.35 5.91 -10.13
C ASN A 127 12.00 5.56 -11.58
N GLY A 128 12.39 6.44 -12.51
CA GLY A 128 12.10 6.35 -13.94
C GLY A 128 11.01 7.31 -14.40
N ASN A 129 10.57 7.15 -15.65
CA ASN A 129 9.54 7.97 -16.28
C ASN A 129 8.71 7.09 -17.24
N ASN A 130 7.44 7.43 -17.46
CA ASN A 130 6.52 6.75 -18.37
C ASN A 130 6.33 7.45 -19.73
N ASP A 131 7.15 8.45 -20.10
CA ASP A 131 7.01 9.21 -21.35
C ASP A 131 6.99 8.39 -22.65
N GLY A 132 7.56 7.17 -22.64
CA GLY A 132 7.51 6.23 -23.77
C GLY A 132 6.41 5.18 -23.70
N ASP A 133 5.58 5.20 -22.66
CA ASP A 133 4.55 4.20 -22.41
C ASP A 133 3.22 4.58 -23.07
N PRO A 134 2.73 3.80 -24.05
CA PRO A 134 1.49 4.11 -24.74
C PRO A 134 0.23 3.77 -23.91
N ALA A 135 0.36 3.25 -22.69
CA ALA A 135 -0.79 2.88 -21.87
C ALA A 135 -1.55 4.14 -21.38
N PRO A 136 -2.84 4.30 -21.70
CA PRO A 136 -3.60 5.48 -21.29
C PRO A 136 -4.07 5.41 -19.84
N LEU A 137 -4.09 4.21 -19.25
CA LEU A 137 -4.58 3.96 -17.89
C LEU A 137 -3.69 2.99 -17.11
N PHE A 138 -3.56 3.31 -15.83
CA PHE A 138 -2.83 2.53 -14.84
C PHE A 138 -3.71 2.25 -13.63
N PHE A 139 -3.35 1.18 -12.92
CA PHE A 139 -3.97 0.75 -11.70
C PHE A 139 -2.93 0.66 -10.59
N GLY A 140 -3.21 1.21 -9.43
CA GLY A 140 -2.32 1.17 -8.27
C GLY A 140 -3.10 1.14 -6.97
N PHE A 141 -2.39 1.23 -5.85
CA PHE A 141 -2.98 1.33 -4.53
C PHE A 141 -2.39 2.52 -3.79
N ALA A 142 -3.27 3.34 -3.20
CA ALA A 142 -2.88 4.33 -2.21
C ALA A 142 -2.75 3.64 -0.85
N LEU A 143 -1.63 3.92 -0.18
CA LEU A 143 -1.29 3.52 1.17
C LEU A 143 -1.17 4.81 1.98
N GLU A 144 -2.30 5.34 2.44
CA GLU A 144 -2.39 6.67 3.08
C GLU A 144 -2.02 6.64 4.57
N GLU A 145 -2.14 5.47 5.20
CA GLU A 145 -1.84 5.24 6.61
C GLU A 145 -1.19 3.89 6.80
N GLU A 146 -0.36 3.77 7.83
CA GLU A 146 0.23 2.52 8.26
C GLU A 146 -0.02 2.27 9.74
N TRP A 147 -0.63 1.11 10.02
CA TRP A 147 -0.89 0.68 11.38
C TRP A 147 0.14 -0.38 11.79
N VAL A 148 0.67 -0.25 13.01
CA VAL A 148 1.62 -1.19 13.60
C VAL A 148 0.86 -2.19 14.46
N TYR A 149 1.16 -3.47 14.28
CA TYR A 149 0.57 -4.54 15.06
C TYR A 149 1.64 -5.44 15.70
N THR A 150 1.44 -5.79 16.96
CA THR A 150 2.32 -6.69 17.71
C THR A 150 1.84 -8.14 17.66
N LEU A 151 2.78 -9.08 17.62
CA LEU A 151 2.59 -10.53 17.72
C LEU A 151 2.83 -11.07 19.14
N GLU A 152 3.18 -10.22 20.10
CA GLU A 152 3.72 -10.58 21.43
C GLU A 152 2.86 -11.64 22.13
N GLN A 153 1.54 -11.45 22.15
CA GLN A 153 0.62 -12.39 22.79
C GLN A 153 0.37 -13.69 22.00
N ALA A 154 0.64 -13.70 20.70
CA ALA A 154 0.42 -14.86 19.84
C ALA A 154 1.63 -15.76 19.76
N VAL A 155 2.85 -15.20 19.79
CA VAL A 155 4.13 -15.92 19.68
C VAL A 155 4.22 -17.10 20.67
N PRO A 156 4.06 -16.94 22.00
CA PRO A 156 4.17 -18.06 22.94
C PRO A 156 3.07 -19.11 22.72
N LYS A 157 1.86 -18.69 22.35
CA LYS A 157 0.72 -19.59 22.05
C LYS A 157 0.98 -20.43 20.80
N LEU A 158 1.59 -19.85 19.76
CA LEU A 158 1.93 -20.56 18.54
C LEU A 158 3.08 -21.55 18.80
N ARG A 159 4.12 -21.11 19.52
CA ARG A 159 5.26 -21.95 19.90
C ARG A 159 4.86 -23.14 20.77
N SER A 160 3.91 -22.97 21.71
CA SER A 160 3.42 -24.05 22.56
C SER A 160 2.64 -25.13 21.80
N VAL A 161 1.98 -24.76 20.70
CA VAL A 161 1.23 -25.70 19.86
C VAL A 161 2.18 -26.55 19.01
N HIS A 162 3.21 -25.93 18.41
CA HIS A 162 4.30 -26.64 17.74
C HIS A 162 5.49 -25.67 17.55
N PRO A 163 6.76 -26.09 17.78
CA PRO A 163 7.92 -25.20 17.70
C PRO A 163 8.06 -24.44 16.36
N LEU A 164 7.77 -25.10 15.25
CA LEU A 164 7.81 -24.49 13.90
C LEU A 164 6.55 -23.69 13.50
N PHE A 165 5.53 -23.57 14.36
CA PHE A 165 4.25 -23.01 13.94
C PHE A 165 4.33 -21.50 13.73
N PHE A 166 4.97 -20.77 14.64
CA PHE A 166 5.22 -19.34 14.50
C PHE A 166 6.01 -19.02 13.22
N ARG A 167 7.15 -19.70 13.02
CA ARG A 167 7.92 -19.62 11.76
C ARG A 167 7.09 -19.92 10.52
N THR A 168 6.18 -20.89 10.60
CA THR A 168 5.29 -21.21 9.48
C THR A 168 4.32 -20.08 9.16
N VAL A 169 3.83 -19.37 10.17
CA VAL A 169 2.99 -18.18 10.00
C VAL A 169 3.80 -17.07 9.33
N MET A 170 4.99 -16.74 9.85
CA MET A 170 5.84 -15.67 9.31
C MET A 170 6.24 -15.91 7.87
N ALA A 171 6.67 -17.13 7.53
CA ALA A 171 6.98 -17.49 6.15
C ALA A 171 5.77 -17.37 5.20
N VAL A 172 4.54 -17.51 5.70
CA VAL A 172 3.32 -17.36 4.89
C VAL A 172 2.91 -15.90 4.76
N LEU A 173 3.09 -15.09 5.80
CA LEU A 173 2.92 -13.64 5.73
C LEU A 173 3.88 -13.05 4.69
N TYR A 174 5.17 -13.36 4.79
CA TYR A 174 6.21 -12.90 3.85
C TYR A 174 5.87 -13.28 2.40
N ARG A 175 5.54 -14.55 2.16
CA ARG A 175 5.21 -15.04 0.81
C ARG A 175 3.93 -14.42 0.24
N ALA A 176 2.97 -14.07 1.10
CA ALA A 176 1.75 -13.41 0.68
C ALA A 176 2.03 -11.93 0.36
N SER A 177 2.83 -11.25 1.20
CA SER A 177 3.30 -9.88 1.01
C SER A 177 3.97 -9.70 -0.35
N VAL A 178 5.02 -10.47 -0.63
CA VAL A 178 5.77 -10.44 -1.92
C VAL A 178 4.89 -10.68 -3.15
N ARG A 179 3.79 -11.43 -3.02
CA ARG A 179 2.88 -11.72 -4.14
C ARG A 179 1.81 -10.68 -4.36
N THR A 180 1.51 -9.89 -3.35
CA THR A 180 0.34 -9.01 -3.32
C THR A 180 0.78 -7.61 -2.94
N MET A 181 0.68 -7.24 -1.67
CA MET A 181 0.97 -5.92 -1.17
C MET A 181 2.09 -5.95 -0.14
N PHE A 182 2.93 -4.93 -0.15
CA PHE A 182 4.01 -4.78 0.82
C PHE A 182 3.46 -4.66 2.25
N ILE A 183 4.01 -5.50 3.13
CA ILE A 183 3.79 -5.52 4.57
C ILE A 183 5.18 -5.51 5.19
N ARG A 184 5.41 -4.58 6.12
CA ARG A 184 6.63 -4.59 6.94
C ARG A 184 6.52 -5.72 7.95
N LEU A 185 7.49 -6.61 7.88
CA LEU A 185 7.64 -7.75 8.77
C LEU A 185 8.91 -7.56 9.60
N PRO A 186 9.13 -8.36 10.65
CA PRO A 186 10.31 -8.25 11.52
C PRO A 186 11.65 -8.17 10.79
N ASP A 187 11.80 -8.85 9.66
CA ASP A 187 13.01 -8.80 8.82
C ASP A 187 13.26 -7.41 8.21
N TRP A 188 12.21 -6.63 7.93
CA TRP A 188 12.34 -5.24 7.49
C TRP A 188 12.92 -4.35 8.59
N PHE A 189 12.41 -4.46 9.83
CA PHE A 189 12.93 -3.68 10.96
C PHE A 189 14.39 -4.02 11.27
N MET A 190 14.74 -5.31 11.17
CA MET A 190 16.12 -5.74 11.34
C MET A 190 17.04 -5.18 10.25
N TYR A 191 16.56 -5.16 9.00
CA TYR A 191 17.32 -4.57 7.90
C TYR A 191 17.50 -3.06 8.07
N GLU A 192 16.42 -2.33 8.41
CA GLU A 192 16.47 -0.89 8.62
C GLU A 192 17.44 -0.54 9.76
N PHE A 193 17.36 -1.26 10.88
CA PHE A 193 18.32 -1.09 11.98
C PHE A 193 19.76 -1.32 11.52
N ALA A 194 20.01 -2.37 10.75
CA ALA A 194 21.34 -2.64 10.22
C ALA A 194 21.82 -1.51 9.30
N CYS A 195 20.96 -0.90 8.48
CA CYS A 195 21.31 0.27 7.67
C CYS A 195 21.77 1.46 8.52
N TRP A 196 21.13 1.70 9.66
CA TRP A 196 21.48 2.81 10.54
C TRP A 196 22.72 2.59 11.39
N TYR A 197 22.95 1.36 11.85
CA TYR A 197 23.97 1.09 12.87
C TYR A 197 25.11 0.17 12.42
N TRP A 198 24.89 -0.63 11.38
CA TRP A 198 25.78 -1.72 10.96
C TRP A 198 26.04 -1.76 9.44
N GLU A 199 26.04 -0.61 8.76
CA GLU A 199 26.25 -0.47 7.30
C GLU A 199 25.37 -1.38 6.41
N GLY A 200 24.19 -1.75 6.90
CA GLY A 200 23.24 -2.58 6.18
C GLY A 200 23.54 -4.09 6.21
N ASP A 201 24.44 -4.56 7.08
CA ASP A 201 24.68 -6.00 7.30
C ASP A 201 23.89 -6.52 8.53
N PRO A 202 22.68 -7.10 8.34
CA PRO A 202 21.91 -7.65 9.45
C PRO A 202 22.53 -8.92 10.05
N ASP A 203 23.53 -9.54 9.40
CA ASP A 203 24.22 -10.77 9.81
C ASP A 203 25.60 -10.50 10.47
N ILE A 204 25.94 -9.23 10.72
CA ILE A 204 27.19 -8.81 11.37
C ILE A 204 27.44 -9.47 12.75
N SER A 205 28.70 -9.73 13.12
CA SER A 205 29.06 -10.23 14.46
C SER A 205 29.14 -9.10 15.48
N ASP A 206 28.85 -9.39 16.76
CA ASP A 206 29.00 -8.42 17.87
C ASP A 206 30.35 -7.70 17.90
N ALA A 207 31.46 -8.39 17.67
CA ALA A 207 32.79 -7.77 17.68
C ALA A 207 32.94 -6.68 16.61
N LYS A 208 32.49 -6.97 15.39
CA LYS A 208 32.50 -6.00 14.28
C LYS A 208 31.49 -4.86 14.50
N ALA A 209 30.32 -5.19 15.04
CA ALA A 209 29.32 -4.17 15.36
C ALA A 209 29.86 -3.20 16.44
N ASP A 210 30.50 -3.69 17.50
CA ASP A 210 31.12 -2.85 18.53
C ASP A 210 32.20 -1.91 17.94
N GLU A 211 33.03 -2.41 17.00
CA GLU A 211 34.02 -1.58 16.30
C GLU A 211 33.36 -0.40 15.56
N MET A 212 32.23 -0.63 14.88
CA MET A 212 31.50 0.42 14.16
C MET A 212 30.78 1.37 15.11
N LEU A 213 30.19 0.82 16.19
CA LEU A 213 29.48 1.60 17.19
C LEU A 213 30.41 2.54 17.96
N LYS A 214 31.72 2.25 18.06
CA LYS A 214 32.72 3.16 18.64
C LYS A 214 32.85 4.47 17.86
N GLU A 215 32.69 4.44 16.54
CA GLU A 215 32.72 5.67 15.74
C GLU A 215 31.53 6.58 16.05
N ARG A 216 30.37 5.99 16.36
CA ARG A 216 29.13 6.71 16.64
C ARG A 216 28.97 7.13 18.10
N PHE A 217 29.30 6.25 19.03
CA PHE A 217 29.04 6.41 20.47
C PHE A 217 30.31 6.60 21.31
N GLY A 218 31.49 6.59 20.70
CA GLY A 218 32.76 6.75 21.40
C GLY A 218 33.00 5.63 22.42
N GLU A 219 33.52 5.99 23.59
CA GLU A 219 33.91 5.07 24.67
C GLU A 219 32.73 4.67 25.61
N ASP A 220 31.48 4.98 25.25
CA ASP A 220 30.31 4.58 26.04
C ASP A 220 29.95 3.09 25.84
N ASP A 221 30.65 2.22 26.56
CA ASP A 221 30.48 0.77 26.51
C ASP A 221 29.06 0.32 26.86
N GLU A 222 28.37 1.03 27.76
CA GLU A 222 27.02 0.68 28.22
C GLU A 222 26.03 0.87 27.06
N THR A 223 26.03 2.06 26.45
CA THR A 223 25.20 2.34 25.28
C THR A 223 25.55 1.42 24.12
N ARG A 224 26.83 1.21 23.78
CA ARG A 224 27.21 0.34 22.66
C ARG A 224 26.72 -1.10 22.84
N SER A 225 26.72 -1.60 24.07
CA SER A 225 26.28 -2.97 24.39
C SER A 225 24.80 -3.20 24.07
N GLU A 226 23.95 -2.17 24.20
CA GLU A 226 22.52 -2.27 23.88
C GLU A 226 22.24 -2.41 22.38
N TYR A 227 23.16 -1.92 21.53
CA TYR A 227 23.04 -1.92 20.07
C TYR A 227 23.75 -3.11 19.43
N LEU A 228 24.24 -4.07 20.23
CA LEU A 228 24.90 -5.26 19.69
C LEU A 228 23.88 -6.22 19.03
N PRO A 229 24.29 -6.93 17.97
CA PRO A 229 23.45 -7.92 17.30
C PRO A 229 22.86 -8.98 18.22
N SER A 230 23.61 -9.47 19.21
CA SER A 230 23.09 -10.44 20.19
C SER A 230 21.96 -9.91 21.07
N VAL A 231 21.85 -8.59 21.26
CA VAL A 231 20.80 -7.92 22.05
C VAL A 231 19.62 -7.50 21.18
N VAL A 232 19.91 -6.92 20.01
CA VAL A 232 18.88 -6.33 19.13
C VAL A 232 18.14 -7.37 18.30
N ARG A 233 18.84 -8.39 17.75
CA ARG A 233 18.19 -9.40 16.88
C ARG A 233 17.05 -10.13 17.58
N PRO A 234 17.19 -10.62 18.83
CA PRO A 234 16.07 -11.28 19.50
C PRO A 234 14.84 -10.39 19.71
N GLN A 235 15.03 -9.08 19.82
CA GLN A 235 13.95 -8.10 20.00
C GLN A 235 13.26 -7.76 18.67
N LEU A 236 14.04 -7.40 17.64
CA LEU A 236 13.48 -6.97 16.35
C LEU A 236 13.02 -8.12 15.47
N CYS A 237 13.88 -9.13 15.29
CA CYS A 237 13.63 -10.26 14.40
C CYS A 237 14.26 -11.55 14.94
N PRO A 238 13.62 -12.22 15.91
CA PRO A 238 14.10 -13.49 16.41
C PRO A 238 14.19 -14.53 15.29
N ASP A 239 15.04 -15.53 15.50
CA ASP A 239 15.42 -16.57 14.53
C ASP A 239 14.28 -17.38 13.89
N ASP A 240 13.11 -17.39 14.54
CA ASP A 240 11.90 -18.03 14.06
C ASP A 240 10.85 -17.05 13.50
N ALA A 241 11.11 -15.74 13.57
CA ALA A 241 10.39 -14.70 12.84
C ALA A 241 10.93 -14.48 11.41
N ASP A 242 12.24 -14.67 11.23
CA ASP A 242 12.91 -14.52 9.93
C ASP A 242 12.43 -15.59 8.92
N PRO A 243 11.86 -15.19 7.76
CA PRO A 243 11.36 -16.11 6.75
C PRO A 243 12.47 -16.82 5.95
N SER A 244 13.66 -16.23 5.87
CA SER A 244 14.79 -16.75 5.08
C SER A 244 16.10 -16.70 5.85
N VAL A 245 17.22 -17.01 5.23
CA VAL A 245 18.55 -16.81 5.81
C VAL A 245 19.54 -16.75 4.65
N TYR A 246 20.55 -15.90 4.74
CA TYR A 246 21.60 -15.84 3.75
C TYR A 246 22.71 -16.84 4.12
N LEU A 247 22.85 -17.91 3.33
CA LEU A 247 23.83 -18.97 3.60
C LEU A 247 24.55 -19.42 2.33
N GLY A 248 25.87 -19.24 2.33
CA GLY A 248 26.74 -19.65 1.23
C GLY A 248 26.46 -18.89 -0.07
N GLY A 249 26.27 -17.57 0.03
CA GLY A 249 26.01 -16.69 -1.12
C GLY A 249 24.59 -16.76 -1.69
N LYS A 250 23.65 -17.42 -0.98
CA LYS A 250 22.28 -17.62 -1.45
C LYS A 250 21.27 -17.50 -0.32
N TRP A 251 20.16 -16.82 -0.61
CA TRP A 251 18.98 -16.83 0.25
C TRP A 251 18.31 -18.20 0.25
N ARG A 252 18.08 -18.74 1.45
CA ARG A 252 17.41 -20.03 1.65
C ARG A 252 16.18 -19.85 2.51
N GLU A 253 15.08 -20.50 2.12
CA GLU A 253 13.88 -20.54 2.97
C GLU A 253 14.15 -21.40 4.20
N ARG A 254 13.77 -20.91 5.39
CA ARG A 254 13.87 -21.71 6.62
C ARG A 254 12.87 -22.87 6.62
N ARG A 255 13.18 -23.94 7.34
CA ARG A 255 12.27 -25.10 7.49
C ARG A 255 10.97 -24.67 8.17
N VAL A 256 9.85 -24.97 7.51
CA VAL A 256 8.48 -24.73 8.00
C VAL A 256 7.68 -26.03 8.00
N LEU A 257 6.54 -26.03 8.70
CA LEU A 257 5.59 -27.16 8.65
C LEU A 257 5.13 -27.36 7.21
N THR A 258 5.03 -28.61 6.76
CA THR A 258 4.46 -29.00 5.47
C THR A 258 2.93 -28.98 5.51
N ALA A 259 2.27 -29.07 4.35
CA ALA A 259 0.80 -29.11 4.32
C ALA A 259 0.20 -30.32 5.06
N PRO A 260 0.73 -31.55 4.96
CA PRO A 260 0.25 -32.69 5.75
C PRO A 260 0.48 -32.51 7.26
N GLU A 261 1.61 -31.91 7.67
CA GLU A 261 1.86 -31.60 9.08
C GLU A 261 0.87 -30.57 9.61
N LEU A 262 0.59 -29.50 8.86
CA LEU A 262 -0.43 -28.52 9.22
C LEU A 262 -1.83 -29.12 9.31
N LEU A 263 -2.18 -30.07 8.44
CA LEU A 263 -3.46 -30.77 8.51
C LEU A 263 -3.58 -31.62 9.79
N ARG A 264 -2.50 -32.32 10.17
CA ARG A 264 -2.41 -33.08 11.43
C ARG A 264 -2.44 -32.16 12.65
N LEU A 265 -1.75 -31.03 12.59
CA LEU A 265 -1.76 -30.02 13.65
C LEU A 265 -3.18 -29.44 13.82
N ARG A 266 -3.83 -29.11 12.70
CA ARG A 266 -5.21 -28.60 12.66
C ARG A 266 -6.22 -29.58 13.27
N SER A 267 -6.09 -30.88 13.03
CA SER A 267 -7.04 -31.88 13.57
C SER A 267 -6.91 -32.08 15.08
N ARG A 268 -5.71 -31.86 15.63
CA ARG A 268 -5.43 -31.96 17.07
C ARG A 268 -5.63 -30.65 17.83
N SER A 269 -5.61 -29.52 17.13
CA SER A 269 -5.76 -28.18 17.71
C SER A 269 -7.22 -27.75 17.83
N LYS A 270 -7.51 -26.86 18.79
CA LYS A 270 -8.81 -26.19 18.97
C LYS A 270 -8.64 -24.67 18.94
N GLY A 271 -9.75 -23.94 18.88
CA GLY A 271 -9.77 -22.46 18.99
C GLY A 271 -8.92 -21.75 17.94
N VAL A 272 -8.19 -20.72 18.38
CA VAL A 272 -7.36 -19.84 17.53
C VAL A 272 -6.32 -20.64 16.74
N ALA A 273 -5.61 -21.58 17.36
CA ALA A 273 -4.59 -22.38 16.67
C ALA A 273 -5.15 -23.17 15.47
N ARG A 274 -6.36 -23.72 15.59
CA ARG A 274 -7.06 -24.39 14.48
C ARG A 274 -7.44 -23.40 13.36
N ARG A 275 -7.86 -22.18 13.72
CA ARG A 275 -8.19 -21.12 12.75
C ARG A 275 -6.93 -20.64 12.01
N VAL A 276 -5.82 -20.41 12.73
CA VAL A 276 -4.51 -20.06 12.15
C VAL A 276 -4.06 -21.14 11.17
N CYS A 277 -4.08 -22.42 11.55
CA CYS A 277 -3.78 -23.53 10.63
C CYS A 277 -4.64 -23.49 9.36
N THR A 278 -5.92 -23.14 9.51
CA THR A 278 -6.88 -23.10 8.42
C THR A 278 -6.54 -21.97 7.43
N GLU A 279 -6.28 -20.76 7.92
CA GLU A 279 -5.93 -19.63 7.07
C GLU A 279 -4.55 -19.82 6.41
N VAL A 280 -3.57 -20.35 7.14
CA VAL A 280 -2.26 -20.75 6.59
C VAL A 280 -2.39 -21.77 5.44
N LEU A 281 -3.22 -22.80 5.61
CA LEU A 281 -3.47 -23.80 4.57
C LEU A 281 -4.15 -23.19 3.34
N LYS A 282 -5.13 -22.29 3.54
CA LYS A 282 -5.80 -21.58 2.45
C LYS A 282 -4.84 -20.68 1.67
N LEU A 283 -4.05 -19.85 2.38
CA LEU A 283 -3.03 -19.00 1.76
C LEU A 283 -2.04 -19.80 0.95
N ARG A 284 -1.50 -20.90 1.49
CA ARG A 284 -0.60 -21.79 0.76
C ARG A 284 -1.25 -22.44 -0.46
N ALA A 285 -2.54 -22.75 -0.41
CA ALA A 285 -3.25 -23.28 -1.56
C ALA A 285 -3.46 -22.22 -2.65
N LEU A 286 -3.80 -20.98 -2.27
CA LEU A 286 -3.95 -19.86 -3.19
C LEU A 286 -2.61 -19.48 -3.84
N MET A 287 -1.55 -19.34 -3.06
CA MET A 287 -0.22 -19.02 -3.57
C MET A 287 0.35 -20.11 -4.48
N ARG A 288 -0.02 -21.39 -4.29
CA ARG A 288 0.33 -22.48 -5.20
C ARG A 288 -0.41 -22.43 -6.53
N ARG A 289 -1.59 -21.82 -6.58
CA ARG A 289 -2.34 -21.60 -7.84
C ARG A 289 -1.75 -20.46 -8.66
N SER A 290 -1.10 -19.50 -8.00
CA SER A 290 -0.40 -18.43 -8.70
C SER A 290 0.79 -18.98 -9.48
N ARG A 291 0.86 -18.66 -10.78
CA ARG A 291 2.05 -18.87 -11.61
C ARG A 291 3.04 -17.71 -11.53
N SER A 292 2.60 -16.56 -11.03
CA SER A 292 3.40 -15.34 -10.92
C SER A 292 3.87 -15.11 -9.48
N ARG A 293 5.06 -14.54 -9.34
CA ARG A 293 5.52 -13.99 -8.06
C ARG A 293 4.97 -12.59 -7.80
N ASN A 294 4.48 -11.88 -8.82
CA ASN A 294 3.83 -10.58 -8.71
C ASN A 294 2.43 -10.69 -9.34
N LEU A 295 1.38 -10.67 -8.52
CA LEU A 295 -0.01 -10.77 -9.00
C LEU A 295 -0.62 -9.42 -9.38
N LEU A 296 -0.04 -8.32 -8.89
CA LEU A 296 -0.51 -6.98 -9.20
C LEU A 296 0.05 -6.47 -10.53
N HIS A 297 1.10 -7.10 -11.06
CA HIS A 297 1.77 -6.73 -12.32
C HIS A 297 2.28 -5.28 -12.32
N VAL A 298 2.83 -4.85 -11.18
CA VAL A 298 3.45 -3.53 -11.02
C VAL A 298 4.51 -3.34 -12.10
N SER A 299 4.29 -2.33 -12.92
CA SER A 299 5.14 -1.92 -14.03
C SER A 299 6.15 -0.86 -13.61
N TYR A 300 5.72 0.01 -12.69
CA TYR A 300 6.53 1.04 -12.07
C TYR A 300 6.43 0.88 -10.56
N ASP A 301 7.51 0.46 -9.93
CA ASP A 301 7.61 0.42 -8.48
C ASP A 301 7.95 1.82 -7.98
N THR A 302 7.43 2.17 -6.83
CA THR A 302 7.49 3.53 -6.27
C THR A 302 8.05 3.56 -4.86
N ASN A 303 8.39 2.39 -4.28
CA ASN A 303 8.92 2.25 -2.93
C ASN A 303 8.14 3.13 -1.91
N PRO A 304 6.86 2.81 -1.66
CA PRO A 304 5.98 3.68 -0.90
C PRO A 304 6.49 3.94 0.52
N VAL A 305 6.26 5.16 1.03
CA VAL A 305 6.58 5.52 2.42
C VAL A 305 5.82 4.65 3.42
N TYR A 306 4.55 4.36 3.15
CA TYR A 306 3.69 3.52 3.98
C TYR A 306 3.56 2.11 3.42
N ALA A 307 3.47 1.11 4.29
CA ALA A 307 3.09 -0.25 3.93
C ALA A 307 1.60 -0.48 4.22
N ALA A 308 1.04 -1.59 3.72
CA ALA A 308 -0.34 -1.94 4.05
C ALA A 308 -0.56 -2.19 5.55
N CYS A 309 0.48 -2.63 6.25
CA CYS A 309 0.62 -2.61 7.70
C CYS A 309 2.06 -2.93 8.09
N SER A 310 2.39 -2.65 9.35
CA SER A 310 3.59 -3.12 10.03
C SER A 310 3.26 -4.22 11.02
N VAL A 311 4.09 -5.26 11.07
CA VAL A 311 3.97 -6.35 12.04
C VAL A 311 5.30 -6.55 12.76
N ILE A 312 5.27 -6.45 14.08
CA ILE A 312 6.43 -6.63 14.96
C ILE A 312 6.23 -7.83 15.88
N VAL A 313 7.33 -8.38 16.42
CA VAL A 313 7.24 -9.50 17.37
C VAL A 313 6.83 -9.02 18.74
N GLU A 314 7.50 -7.98 19.23
CA GLU A 314 7.32 -7.37 20.54
C GLU A 314 7.52 -5.87 20.38
N ASP A 315 6.85 -5.08 21.22
CA ASP A 315 7.04 -3.63 21.25
C ASP A 315 8.39 -3.31 21.90
N SER A 316 9.19 -2.49 21.25
CA SER A 316 10.50 -2.08 21.74
C SER A 316 10.81 -0.66 21.32
N GLN A 317 11.67 0.01 22.08
CA GLN A 317 12.10 1.37 21.76
C GLN A 317 12.66 1.46 20.33
N PHE A 318 13.42 0.45 19.89
CA PHE A 318 13.98 0.41 18.54
C PHE A 318 12.91 0.44 17.44
N VAL A 319 11.76 -0.20 17.64
CA VAL A 319 10.68 -0.15 16.64
C VAL A 319 10.16 1.27 16.47
N GLY A 320 9.91 1.98 17.57
CA GLY A 320 9.48 3.38 17.55
C GLY A 320 10.50 4.27 16.87
N ASP A 321 11.75 4.21 17.33
CA ASP A 321 12.85 5.02 16.80
C ASP A 321 13.08 4.78 15.30
N LEU A 322 12.98 3.53 14.83
CA LEU A 322 13.15 3.20 13.41
C LEU A 322 12.02 3.75 12.55
N LEU A 323 10.77 3.66 13.03
CA LEU A 323 9.62 4.21 12.29
C LEU A 323 9.68 5.73 12.25
N ASP A 324 9.99 6.38 13.36
CA ASP A 324 10.15 7.83 13.43
C ASP A 324 11.27 8.28 12.47
N CYS A 325 12.44 7.63 12.50
CA CYS A 325 13.53 7.95 11.58
C CYS A 325 13.17 7.69 10.11
N HIS A 326 12.45 6.61 9.81
CA HIS A 326 11.98 6.29 8.45
C HIS A 326 11.00 7.37 7.95
N PHE A 327 10.02 7.77 8.76
CA PHE A 327 9.04 8.77 8.37
C PHE A 327 9.62 10.19 8.33
N ASP A 328 10.50 10.55 9.28
CA ASP A 328 11.21 11.82 9.26
C ASP A 328 12.11 11.92 8.03
N GLY A 329 12.88 10.87 7.74
CA GLY A 329 13.72 10.80 6.55
C GLY A 329 12.91 10.93 5.25
N ALA A 330 11.78 10.23 5.17
CA ALA A 330 10.85 10.34 4.05
C ALA A 330 10.26 11.76 3.91
N SER A 331 9.92 12.42 5.01
CA SER A 331 9.38 13.78 5.00
C SER A 331 10.42 14.82 4.57
N GLN A 332 11.70 14.59 4.89
CA GLN A 332 12.80 15.51 4.60
C GLN A 332 13.35 15.35 3.18
N SER A 333 13.30 14.14 2.60
CA SER A 333 13.83 13.89 1.26
C SER A 333 12.94 14.46 0.15
N GLY A 334 11.62 14.51 0.35
CA GLY A 334 10.66 14.96 -0.66
C GLY A 334 10.43 13.98 -1.81
N ASP A 335 11.25 12.92 -1.93
CA ASP A 335 11.23 11.95 -3.01
C ASP A 335 10.44 10.67 -2.64
N VAL A 336 9.31 10.84 -1.95
CA VAL A 336 8.48 9.71 -1.48
C VAL A 336 7.06 9.81 -1.99
N THR A 337 6.40 8.66 -2.06
CA THR A 337 4.99 8.59 -2.42
C THR A 337 4.23 7.62 -1.53
N THR A 338 2.93 7.81 -1.45
CA THR A 338 1.98 6.92 -0.76
C THR A 338 1.43 5.85 -1.69
N TYR A 339 1.78 5.86 -2.99
CA TYR A 339 1.32 4.84 -3.93
C TYR A 339 2.23 3.62 -3.92
N SER A 340 1.67 2.42 -3.91
CA SER A 340 2.43 1.15 -3.90
C SER A 340 3.13 0.82 -5.22
N GLY A 341 2.81 1.56 -6.28
CA GLY A 341 3.26 1.33 -7.65
C GLY A 341 2.11 1.27 -8.64
N PHE A 342 2.46 1.29 -9.92
CA PHE A 342 1.50 1.41 -11.02
C PHE A 342 1.60 0.23 -11.98
N SER A 343 0.45 -0.39 -12.25
CA SER A 343 0.28 -1.49 -13.19
C SER A 343 -0.46 -1.01 -14.42
N ARG A 344 0.11 -1.23 -15.60
CA ARG A 344 -0.58 -0.95 -16.88
C ARG A 344 -1.87 -1.76 -16.98
N LEU A 345 -2.96 -1.16 -17.43
CA LEU A 345 -4.11 -1.95 -17.87
C LEU A 345 -3.81 -2.67 -19.18
N ALA A 346 -4.16 -3.95 -19.23
CA ALA A 346 -3.81 -4.78 -20.37
C ALA A 346 -4.63 -4.41 -21.62
N SER A 347 -3.97 -4.23 -22.76
CA SER A 347 -4.66 -3.84 -24.02
C SER A 347 -5.05 -5.01 -24.92
N THR A 348 -4.68 -6.25 -24.57
CA THR A 348 -4.97 -7.45 -25.37
C THR A 348 -6.00 -8.35 -24.69
N PRO A 349 -6.88 -9.06 -25.43
CA PRO A 349 -7.92 -9.92 -24.85
C PRO A 349 -7.39 -11.00 -23.90
N LYS A 350 -6.21 -11.56 -24.19
CA LYS A 350 -5.54 -12.55 -23.32
C LYS A 350 -4.95 -11.88 -22.07
N GLY A 351 -4.34 -10.71 -22.23
CA GLY A 351 -3.80 -9.91 -21.14
C GLY A 351 -4.89 -9.48 -20.15
N ILE A 352 -6.01 -8.95 -20.65
CA ILE A 352 -7.17 -8.52 -19.85
C ILE A 352 -7.68 -9.65 -18.97
N ARG A 353 -8.01 -10.80 -19.56
CA ARG A 353 -8.51 -11.97 -18.82
C ARG A 353 -7.53 -12.43 -17.74
N ARG A 354 -6.24 -12.43 -18.06
CA ARG A 354 -5.18 -12.81 -17.11
C ARG A 354 -5.06 -11.80 -15.98
N GLN A 355 -5.03 -10.50 -16.29
CA GLN A 355 -4.90 -9.43 -15.31
C GLN A 355 -6.04 -9.48 -14.29
N TYR A 356 -7.29 -9.60 -14.74
CA TYR A 356 -8.43 -9.72 -13.82
C TYR A 356 -8.40 -11.01 -13.00
N ALA A 357 -7.96 -12.13 -13.57
CA ALA A 357 -7.81 -13.39 -12.83
C ALA A 357 -6.71 -13.30 -11.75
N ASP A 358 -5.59 -12.67 -12.08
CA ASP A 358 -4.46 -12.47 -11.16
C ASP A 358 -4.84 -11.46 -10.04
N LEU A 359 -5.52 -10.36 -10.38
CA LEU A 359 -6.07 -9.41 -9.40
C LEU A 359 -7.10 -10.07 -8.48
N ALA A 360 -8.04 -10.85 -9.01
CA ALA A 360 -9.00 -11.58 -8.20
C ALA A 360 -8.29 -12.58 -7.25
N LEU A 361 -7.22 -13.22 -7.70
CA LEU A 361 -6.40 -14.08 -6.84
C LEU A 361 -5.65 -13.28 -5.77
N ALA A 362 -5.11 -12.11 -6.11
CA ALA A 362 -4.45 -11.21 -5.17
C ALA A 362 -5.40 -10.77 -4.06
N PHE A 363 -6.62 -10.30 -4.39
CA PHE A 363 -7.63 -9.92 -3.40
C PHE A 363 -8.07 -11.06 -2.49
N ARG A 364 -8.14 -12.29 -3.02
CA ARG A 364 -8.41 -13.47 -2.20
C ARG A 364 -7.25 -13.78 -1.24
N ILE A 365 -6.01 -13.63 -1.69
CA ILE A 365 -4.83 -13.77 -0.82
C ILE A 365 -4.87 -12.70 0.27
N LEU A 366 -5.07 -11.42 -0.08
CA LEU A 366 -5.18 -10.31 0.87
C LEU A 366 -6.30 -10.54 1.89
N THR A 367 -7.46 -11.04 1.47
CA THR A 367 -8.57 -11.38 2.39
C THR A 367 -8.18 -12.45 3.42
N HIS A 368 -7.48 -13.50 2.99
CA HIS A 368 -7.03 -14.55 3.91
C HIS A 368 -5.83 -14.13 4.75
N LEU A 369 -5.01 -13.22 4.23
CA LEU A 369 -3.88 -12.60 4.92
C LEU A 369 -4.39 -11.70 6.05
N ASP A 370 -5.35 -10.82 5.76
CA ASP A 370 -6.01 -9.95 6.74
C ASP A 370 -6.68 -10.74 7.87
N ARG A 371 -7.35 -11.85 7.52
CA ARG A 371 -7.92 -12.78 8.51
C ARG A 371 -6.87 -13.48 9.35
N LEU A 372 -5.74 -13.85 8.75
CA LEU A 372 -4.62 -14.44 9.49
C LEU A 372 -4.01 -13.41 10.45
N LEU A 373 -3.73 -12.20 9.98
CA LEU A 373 -3.23 -11.09 10.80
C LEU A 373 -4.18 -10.83 11.97
N SER A 374 -5.48 -10.73 11.72
CA SER A 374 -6.51 -10.56 12.75
C SER A 374 -6.52 -11.65 13.83
N LEU A 375 -5.99 -12.85 13.54
CA LEU A 375 -5.89 -13.95 14.50
C LEU A 375 -4.62 -13.92 15.33
N VAL A 376 -3.55 -13.32 14.81
CA VAL A 376 -2.20 -13.40 15.40
C VAL A 376 -1.68 -12.05 15.87
N THR A 377 -2.30 -10.93 15.50
CA THR A 377 -1.82 -9.60 15.85
C THR A 377 -2.82 -8.79 16.68
N GLN A 378 -2.28 -7.83 17.43
CA GLN A 378 -3.02 -6.82 18.20
C GLN A 378 -2.52 -5.42 17.84
N PRO A 379 -3.40 -4.40 17.85
CA PRO A 379 -2.94 -3.02 17.69
C PRO A 379 -2.06 -2.65 18.89
N ILE A 380 -1.06 -1.84 18.63
CA ILE A 380 -0.23 -1.18 19.64
C ILE A 380 -0.93 0.12 20.05
#